data_AF-A0A135YYD8-F1
#
_entry.id   AF-A0A135YYD8-F1
#
_cell.length_a   1.000
_cell.length_b   1.000
_cell.length_c   1.000
_cell.angle_alpha   90.00
_cell.angle_beta   90.00
_cell.angle_gamma   90.00
#
_symmetry.space_group_name_H-M   'P 1'
#
loop_
_entity.id
_entity.type
_entity.pdbx_description
1 polymer ?
#
loop_
_entity_poly.entity_id
_entity_poly.type
_entity_poly.pdbx_seq_one_letter_code
_entity_poly.pdbx_strand_id
1 'polypeptide(L)'
;MILIAIITRAIKNNNSLGGIFMDKNLGYTMKFEGLSDEKMDVAETINYVYDSLIEKGYNPVNQIIGYLLSGDSSYITSYNNARAAIKSFERDEILEEIIKKYLNVEE
;
A
#
# COMPACT_ATOMS: atom_id res chain seq x y z
N MET A 1 -22.29 -30.04 -27.01
CA MET A 1 -21.04 -29.88 -27.79
C MET A 1 -20.71 -28.42 -28.14
N ILE A 2 -21.71 -27.53 -28.33
CA ILE A 2 -21.47 -26.10 -28.63
C ILE A 2 -20.82 -25.34 -27.45
N LEU A 3 -21.18 -25.65 -26.20
CA LEU A 3 -20.66 -24.94 -25.02
C LEU A 3 -19.16 -25.20 -24.75
N ILE A 4 -18.67 -26.42 -25.03
CA ILE A 4 -17.24 -26.76 -24.88
C ILE A 4 -16.41 -26.02 -25.94
N ALA A 5 -16.92 -25.89 -27.17
CA ALA A 5 -16.23 -25.18 -28.25
C ALA A 5 -16.04 -23.68 -27.96
N ILE A 6 -16.98 -23.02 -27.26
CA ILE A 6 -16.87 -21.61 -26.85
C ILE A 6 -15.75 -21.45 -25.80
N ILE A 7 -15.68 -22.36 -24.83
CA ILE A 7 -14.66 -22.30 -23.78
C ILE A 7 -13.26 -22.59 -24.36
N THR A 8 -13.13 -23.57 -25.26
CA THR A 8 -11.83 -23.86 -25.91
C THR A 8 -11.37 -22.71 -26.81
N ARG A 9 -12.29 -22.00 -27.48
CA ARG A 9 -11.96 -20.83 -28.32
C ARG A 9 -11.53 -19.61 -27.49
N ALA A 10 -12.07 -19.45 -26.28
CA ALA A 10 -11.63 -18.41 -25.34
C ALA A 10 -10.22 -18.67 -24.79
N ILE A 11 -9.84 -19.94 -24.57
CA ILE A 11 -8.52 -20.30 -24.02
C ILE A 11 -7.42 -20.24 -25.08
N LYS A 12 -7.71 -20.58 -26.35
CA LYS A 12 -6.70 -20.61 -27.43
C LYS A 12 -6.31 -19.22 -27.98
N ASN A 13 -7.07 -18.17 -27.67
CA ASN A 13 -6.78 -16.80 -28.16
C ASN A 13 -5.79 -16.01 -27.28
N ASN A 14 -5.35 -16.57 -26.15
CA ASN A 14 -4.39 -15.92 -25.25
C ASN A 14 -2.95 -16.42 -25.39
N ASN A 15 -2.65 -17.28 -26.38
CA ASN A 15 -1.28 -17.77 -26.62
C ASN A 15 -0.96 -17.86 -28.12
N SER A 16 -0.75 -16.72 -28.76
CA SER A 16 0.49 -16.38 -29.49
C SER A 16 0.26 -15.19 -30.43
N LEU A 17 1.08 -14.15 -30.27
CA LEU A 17 1.89 -13.49 -31.30
C LEU A 17 2.46 -12.21 -30.66
N GLY A 18 3.79 -12.16 -30.61
CA GLY A 18 4.54 -11.09 -29.97
C GLY A 18 4.50 -9.77 -30.74
N GLY A 19 4.92 -8.73 -30.02
CA GLY A 19 5.35 -7.45 -30.56
C GLY A 19 4.29 -6.36 -30.57
N ILE A 20 4.66 -5.25 -29.93
CA ILE A 20 4.25 -3.87 -30.21
C ILE A 20 3.15 -3.25 -29.28
N PHE A 21 3.66 -2.41 -28.36
CA PHE A 21 3.06 -1.36 -27.51
C PHE A 21 1.97 -1.70 -26.47
N MET A 22 2.27 -1.43 -25.19
CA MET A 22 1.49 -0.48 -24.38
C MET A 22 2.27 -0.01 -23.15
N ASP A 23 2.58 1.28 -23.13
CA ASP A 23 2.91 2.10 -21.97
C ASP A 23 1.70 2.14 -21.02
N LYS A 24 1.97 2.00 -19.72
CA LYS A 24 1.30 2.74 -18.64
C LYS A 24 2.27 2.84 -17.47
N ASN A 25 3.01 3.94 -17.46
CA ASN A 25 3.46 4.60 -16.24
C ASN A 25 2.31 4.69 -15.23
N LEU A 26 2.54 4.13 -14.04
CA LEU A 26 2.15 4.69 -12.75
C LEU A 26 3.25 4.20 -11.79
N GLY A 27 4.36 4.94 -11.80
CA GLY A 27 5.53 4.65 -10.99
C GLY A 27 5.23 4.85 -9.52
N TYR A 28 5.32 3.77 -8.74
CA TYR A 28 5.77 3.82 -7.36
C TYR A 28 7.00 2.92 -7.24
N THR A 29 8.04 3.27 -8.00
CA THR A 29 9.40 2.83 -7.68
C THR A 29 9.96 3.87 -6.73
N MET A 30 9.64 3.72 -5.44
CA MET A 30 10.34 4.46 -4.40
C MET A 30 11.79 3.97 -4.43
N LYS A 31 12.68 4.83 -4.87
CA LYS A 31 14.12 4.61 -4.79
C LYS A 31 14.47 4.44 -3.32
N PHE A 32 14.79 3.22 -2.91
CA PHE A 32 15.63 3.01 -1.72
C PHE A 32 17.07 3.41 -2.08
N GLU A 33 17.29 4.71 -2.32
CA GLU A 33 18.60 5.32 -2.44
C GLU A 33 18.96 5.89 -1.06
N GLY A 34 19.82 5.16 -0.34
CA GLY A 34 20.71 5.76 0.64
C GLY A 34 20.10 6.16 1.98
N LEU A 35 20.76 5.71 3.04
CA LEU A 35 20.68 6.33 4.35
C LEU A 35 21.07 7.82 4.24
N SER A 36 20.08 8.70 4.13
CA SER A 36 20.19 10.10 4.50
C SER A 36 18.96 10.45 5.32
N ASP A 37 19.12 11.34 6.29
CA ASP A 37 18.12 11.80 7.27
C ASP A 37 16.91 12.54 6.63
N GLU A 38 16.35 12.02 5.54
CA GLU A 38 15.06 12.46 5.02
C GLU A 38 13.98 11.88 5.93
N LYS A 39 13.34 12.78 6.68
CA LYS A 39 12.15 12.42 7.44
C LYS A 39 11.11 11.93 6.45
N MET A 40 10.69 10.68 6.63
CA MET A 40 9.56 10.12 5.88
C MET A 40 8.35 11.03 6.03
N ASP A 41 7.56 11.19 4.98
CA ASP A 41 6.28 11.87 5.07
C ASP A 41 5.19 10.97 5.72
N VAL A 42 4.00 11.52 5.92
CA VAL A 42 2.87 10.79 6.53
C VAL A 42 2.47 9.59 5.68
N ALA A 43 2.40 9.73 4.36
CA ALA A 43 1.97 8.68 3.44
C ALA A 43 2.99 7.53 3.38
N GLU A 44 4.28 7.85 3.28
CA GLU A 44 5.39 6.91 3.38
C GLU A 44 5.37 6.16 4.71
N THR A 45 5.11 6.87 5.81
CA THR A 45 5.02 6.28 7.15
C THR A 45 3.85 5.31 7.26
N ILE A 46 2.68 5.66 6.73
CA ILE A 46 1.51 4.76 6.69
C ILE A 46 1.84 3.49 5.90
N ASN A 47 2.46 3.62 4.73
CA ASN A 47 2.85 2.48 3.89
C ASN A 47 3.88 1.59 4.61
N TYR A 48 4.89 2.19 5.23
CA TYR A 48 5.91 1.46 5.98
C TYR A 48 5.33 0.67 7.16
N VAL A 49 4.38 1.27 7.88
CA VAL A 49 3.68 0.62 8.98
C VAL A 49 2.80 -0.52 8.46
N TYR A 50 2.11 -0.30 7.34
CA TYR A 50 1.30 -1.31 6.68
C TYR A 50 2.12 -2.55 6.32
N ASP A 51 3.28 -2.38 5.68
CA ASP A 51 4.18 -3.48 5.32
C ASP A 51 4.72 -4.19 6.56
N SER A 52 5.15 -3.43 7.56
CA SER A 52 5.64 -3.97 8.83
C SER A 52 4.58 -4.81 9.57
N LEU A 53 3.30 -4.45 9.46
CA LEU A 53 2.19 -5.19 10.04
C LEU A 53 1.92 -6.49 9.28
N ILE A 54 1.99 -6.47 7.94
CA ILE A 54 1.86 -7.67 7.09
C ILE A 54 2.98 -8.66 7.39
N GLU A 55 4.22 -8.20 7.45
CA GLU A 55 5.38 -9.08 7.72
C GLU A 55 5.28 -9.80 9.07
N LYS A 56 4.61 -9.18 10.05
CA LYS A 56 4.36 -9.79 11.36
C LYS A 56 3.08 -10.61 11.42
N GLY A 57 2.33 -10.70 10.33
CA GLY A 57 1.11 -11.50 10.22
C GLY A 57 -0.12 -10.84 10.88
N TYR A 58 -0.10 -9.52 11.07
CA TYR A 58 -1.26 -8.78 11.54
C TYR A 58 -2.14 -8.35 10.35
N ASN A 59 -3.41 -8.05 10.63
CA ASN A 59 -4.26 -7.34 9.67
C ASN A 59 -3.93 -5.84 9.75
N PRO A 60 -3.25 -5.26 8.74
CA PRO A 60 -2.76 -3.89 8.83
C PRO A 60 -3.90 -2.86 8.95
N VAL A 61 -4.98 -3.06 8.21
CA VAL A 61 -6.14 -2.15 8.21
C VAL A 61 -6.78 -2.08 9.60
N ASN A 62 -7.05 -3.24 10.21
CA ASN A 62 -7.66 -3.28 11.55
C ASN A 62 -6.76 -2.65 12.62
N GLN A 63 -5.45 -2.85 12.52
CA GLN A 63 -4.48 -2.31 13.48
C GLN A 63 -4.35 -0.79 13.35
N ILE A 64 -4.27 -0.27 12.11
CA ILE A 64 -4.22 1.17 11.87
C ILE A 64 -5.52 1.83 12.34
N ILE A 65 -6.69 1.25 12.05
CA ILE A 65 -7.97 1.76 12.56
C ILE A 65 -7.98 1.75 14.10
N GLY A 66 -7.53 0.65 14.73
CA GLY A 66 -7.44 0.53 16.18
C GLY A 66 -6.57 1.62 16.80
N TYR A 67 -5.40 1.89 16.20
CA TYR A 67 -4.51 2.97 16.62
C TYR A 67 -5.15 4.35 16.46
N LEU A 68 -5.76 4.66 15.32
CA LEU A 68 -6.39 5.96 15.07
C LEU A 68 -7.51 6.26 16.07
N LEU A 69 -8.41 5.30 16.29
CA LEU A 69 -9.57 5.48 17.18
C LEU A 69 -9.18 5.52 18.65
N SER A 70 -8.27 4.65 19.10
CA SER A 70 -7.93 4.53 20.53
C SER A 70 -6.77 5.42 20.96
N GLY A 71 -5.84 5.73 20.06
CA GLY A 71 -4.54 6.33 20.38
C GLY A 71 -3.53 5.37 21.01
N ASP A 72 -3.87 4.11 21.20
CA ASP A 72 -2.97 3.13 21.79
C ASP A 72 -1.98 2.59 20.74
N SER A 73 -0.70 2.92 20.92
CA SER A 73 0.38 2.44 20.04
C SER A 73 0.63 0.93 20.10
N SER A 74 0.00 0.19 21.03
CA SER A 74 0.10 -1.27 21.12
C SER A 74 -0.44 -1.99 19.88
N TYR A 75 -1.39 -1.38 19.16
CA TYR A 75 -1.91 -1.86 17.87
C TYR A 75 -0.83 -1.88 16.77
N ILE A 76 0.21 -1.05 16.90
CA ILE A 76 1.30 -0.98 15.92
C ILE A 76 2.48 -1.81 16.41
N THR A 77 3.01 -2.66 15.51
CA THR A 77 4.17 -3.49 15.80
C THR A 77 5.43 -2.65 16.08
N SER A 78 6.26 -3.07 17.02
CA SER A 78 7.60 -2.49 17.23
C SER A 78 8.63 -2.97 16.21
N TYR A 79 8.26 -3.94 15.36
CA TYR A 79 9.09 -4.42 14.26
C TYR A 79 9.44 -3.27 13.31
N ASN A 80 10.67 -3.27 12.80
CA ASN A 80 11.18 -2.24 11.90
C ASN A 80 10.96 -0.81 12.42
N ASN A 81 10.91 -0.59 13.74
CA ASN A 81 10.66 0.73 14.32
C ASN A 81 9.33 1.38 13.85
N ALA A 82 8.39 0.62 13.30
CA ALA A 82 7.13 1.14 12.75
C ALA A 82 6.30 1.89 13.79
N ARG A 83 6.26 1.38 15.03
CA ARG A 83 5.61 2.07 16.16
C ARG A 83 6.19 3.45 16.44
N ALA A 84 7.50 3.63 16.31
CA ALA A 84 8.11 4.94 16.54
C ALA A 84 7.87 5.87 15.35
N ALA A 85 7.93 5.34 14.13
CA ALA A 85 7.67 6.08 12.90
C ALA A 85 6.24 6.68 12.89
N ILE A 86 5.20 5.88 13.15
CA ILE A 86 3.84 6.42 13.14
C ILE A 86 3.57 7.42 14.27
N LYS A 87 4.29 7.30 15.39
CA LYS A 87 4.17 8.21 16.54
C LYS A 87 4.85 9.56 16.31
N SER A 88 5.62 9.74 15.23
CA SER A 88 6.17 11.06 14.90
C SER A 88 5.14 12.01 14.30
N PHE A 89 3.93 11.51 14.02
CA PHE A 89 2.81 12.26 13.47
C PHE A 89 1.64 12.25 14.43
N GLU A 90 0.86 13.32 14.41
CA GLU A 90 -0.40 13.35 15.14
C GLU A 90 -1.46 12.52 14.40
N ARG A 91 -2.46 12.02 15.14
CA ARG A 91 -3.45 11.09 14.58
C ARG A 91 -4.39 11.75 13.58
N ASP A 92 -4.68 13.02 13.78
CA ASP A 92 -5.46 13.85 12.84
C ASP A 92 -4.69 14.06 11.54
N GLU A 93 -3.37 14.30 11.57
CA GLU A 93 -2.54 14.37 10.36
C GLU A 93 -2.58 13.06 9.55
N ILE A 94 -2.45 11.92 10.23
CA ILE A 94 -2.53 10.58 9.60
C ILE A 94 -3.92 10.38 8.98
N LEU A 95 -4.98 10.71 9.71
CA LEU A 95 -6.36 10.54 9.22
C LEU A 95 -6.65 11.49 8.05
N GLU A 96 -6.19 12.73 8.13
CA GLU A 96 -6.33 13.73 7.07
C GLU A 96 -5.69 13.22 5.78
N GLU A 97 -4.45 12.72 5.83
CA GLU A 97 -3.75 12.18 4.67
C GLU A 97 -4.51 11.00 4.05
N ILE A 98 -5.04 10.09 4.86
CA ILE A 98 -5.86 8.96 4.39
C ILE A 98 -7.12 9.45 3.67
N ILE A 99 -7.81 10.44 4.23
CA ILE A 99 -9.05 10.98 3.65
C ILE A 99 -8.76 11.76 2.36
N LYS A 100 -7.71 12.58 2.33
CA LYS A 100 -7.24 13.29 1.14
C LYS A 100 -6.96 12.30 0.01
N LYS A 101 -6.22 11.24 0.30
CA LYS A 101 -5.91 10.19 -0.67
C LYS A 101 -7.15 9.45 -1.16
N TYR A 102 -8.11 9.14 -0.28
CA TYR A 102 -9.35 8.47 -0.65
C TYR A 102 -10.26 9.34 -1.54
N LEU A 103 -10.30 10.64 -1.26
CA LEU A 103 -11.12 11.61 -2.01
C LEU A 103 -10.41 12.18 -3.25
N ASN A 104 -9.15 11.79 -3.51
CA ASN A 104 -8.28 12.37 -4.54
C ASN A 104 -8.23 13.90 -4.47
N VAL A 105 -8.05 14.45 -3.28
CA VAL A 105 -7.82 15.87 -3.07
C VAL A 105 -6.31 16.09 -3.13
N GLU A 106 -5.84 16.74 -4.21
CA GLU A 106 -4.46 17.22 -4.32
C GLU A 106 -4.39 18.65 -3.75
N GLU A 107 -3.35 18.95 -2.96
CA GLU A 107 -3.00 20.32 -2.55
C GLU A 107 -2.08 20.99 -3.58
#